data_AF-A0A0B8P064-F1
#
_entry.id   AF-A0A0B8P064-F1
#
_cell.length_a   1.000
_cell.length_b   1.000
_cell.length_c   1.000
_cell.angle_alpha   90.00
_cell.angle_beta   90.00
_cell.angle_gamma   90.00
#
_symmetry.space_group_name_H-M   'P 1'
#
loop_
_entity.id
_entity.type
_entity.pdbx_description
1 polymer ?
#
loop_
_entity_poly.entity_id
_entity_poly.type
_entity_poly.pdbx_seq_one_letter_code
_entity_poly.pdbx_strand_id
1 'polypeptide(L)'
;MRIALEPQIAEDLAGKLNSQQLNELALQVDKYTQPPSDVLEERQHHIEALEFHRMLAEFSGNELLKMVVRFTAQMLSDLTVYRKLYEPRNYKLWRTGIESQMALIDALREGDGAKARQIMTEHMQAAMAFMESQEAEMSRRFMKG
;
A
#
# COMPACT_ATOMS: atom_id res chain seq x y z
N MET A 1 -4.65 13.03 2.39
CA MET A 1 -5.34 12.36 3.51
C MET A 1 -4.60 11.09 3.96
N ARG A 2 -4.52 10.05 3.11
CA ARG A 2 -3.84 8.76 3.44
C ARG A 2 -2.41 8.92 3.97
N ILE A 3 -1.57 9.74 3.31
CA ILE A 3 -0.18 10.06 3.73
C ILE A 3 -0.08 10.52 5.20
N ALA A 4 -1.08 11.23 5.71
CA ALA A 4 -1.07 11.74 7.08
C ALA A 4 -1.69 10.75 8.08
N LEU A 5 -2.76 10.06 7.69
CA LEU A 5 -3.53 9.20 8.60
C LEU A 5 -2.96 7.79 8.77
N GLU A 6 -2.41 7.21 7.71
CA GLU A 6 -1.91 5.82 7.77
C GLU A 6 -0.72 5.66 8.71
N PRO A 7 0.28 6.56 8.74
CA PRO A 7 1.34 6.49 9.74
C PRO A 7 0.84 6.63 11.17
N GLN A 8 -0.17 7.49 11.41
CA GLN A 8 -0.74 7.66 12.74
C GLN A 8 -1.45 6.37 13.20
N ILE A 9 -2.22 5.75 12.32
CA ILE A 9 -2.89 4.49 12.64
C ILE A 9 -1.88 3.35 12.85
N ALA A 10 -0.80 3.31 12.07
CA ALA A 10 0.27 2.33 12.28
C ALA A 10 0.90 2.50 13.68
N GLU A 11 1.17 3.73 14.11
CA GLU A 11 1.63 4.03 15.47
C GLU A 11 0.61 3.56 16.52
N ASP A 12 -0.65 3.94 16.35
CA ASP A 12 -1.72 3.68 17.31
C ASP A 12 -2.02 2.19 17.47
N LEU A 13 -1.79 1.37 16.44
CA LEU A 13 -2.05 -0.07 16.47
C LEU A 13 -0.91 -0.89 17.07
N ALA A 14 0.28 -0.32 17.23
CA ALA A 14 1.43 -1.05 17.75
C ALA A 14 1.15 -1.62 19.14
N GLY A 15 1.33 -2.93 19.30
CA GLY A 15 1.11 -3.64 20.56
C GLY A 15 -0.37 -3.82 20.93
N LYS A 16 -1.31 -3.39 20.08
CA LYS A 16 -2.77 -3.51 20.33
C LYS A 16 -3.44 -4.59 19.49
N LEU A 17 -2.81 -5.03 18.40
CA LEU A 17 -3.30 -6.11 17.57
C LEU A 17 -3.09 -7.46 18.26
N ASN A 18 -4.11 -8.32 18.23
CA ASN A 18 -3.97 -9.69 18.70
C ASN A 18 -3.25 -10.57 17.65
N SER A 19 -2.84 -11.78 18.05
CA SER A 19 -2.12 -12.70 17.17
C SER A 19 -2.90 -13.09 15.91
N GLN A 20 -4.23 -13.15 15.98
CA GLN A 20 -5.07 -13.44 14.83
C GLN A 20 -5.01 -12.28 13.81
N GLN A 21 -5.16 -11.04 14.26
CA GLN A 21 -5.09 -9.85 13.38
C GLN A 21 -3.71 -9.70 12.73
N LEU A 22 -2.63 -9.95 13.48
CA LEU A 22 -1.28 -9.95 12.93
C LEU A 22 -1.09 -11.04 11.87
N ASN A 23 -1.66 -12.23 12.10
CA ASN A 23 -1.62 -13.33 11.13
C ASN A 23 -2.45 -13.01 9.87
N GLU A 24 -3.61 -12.37 10.03
CA GLU A 24 -4.43 -11.91 8.90
C GLU A 24 -3.65 -10.90 8.03
N LEU A 25 -2.92 -9.96 8.63
CA LEU A 25 -2.05 -9.03 7.88
C LEU A 25 -0.94 -9.76 7.12
N ALA A 26 -0.28 -10.73 7.73
CA ALA A 26 0.77 -11.52 7.08
C ALA A 26 0.22 -12.33 5.90
N LEU A 27 -0.91 -13.02 6.10
CA LEU A 27 -1.60 -13.74 5.03
C LEU A 27 -2.05 -12.82 3.90
N GLN A 28 -2.40 -11.56 4.21
CA GLN A 28 -2.74 -10.59 3.19
C GLN A 28 -1.53 -10.23 2.31
N VAL A 29 -0.35 -10.02 2.91
CA VAL A 29 0.90 -9.75 2.17
C VAL A 29 1.32 -10.96 1.32
N ASP A 30 1.18 -12.18 1.85
CA ASP A 30 1.59 -13.42 1.17
C ASP A 30 0.98 -13.58 -0.24
N LYS A 31 -0.24 -13.05 -0.45
CA LYS A 31 -0.96 -13.12 -1.73
C LYS A 31 -0.22 -12.50 -2.91
N TYR A 32 0.72 -11.59 -2.68
CA TYR A 32 1.42 -10.84 -3.74
C TYR A 32 2.95 -10.82 -3.56
N THR A 33 3.50 -11.79 -2.83
CA THR A 33 4.96 -11.94 -2.60
C THR A 33 5.73 -12.48 -3.81
N GLN A 34 5.03 -13.01 -4.81
CA GLN A 34 5.64 -13.41 -6.08
C GLN A 34 5.62 -12.25 -7.08
N PRO A 35 6.64 -12.11 -7.94
CA PRO A 35 6.67 -11.03 -8.92
C PRO A 35 5.54 -11.25 -9.94
N PRO A 36 4.80 -10.19 -10.34
CA PRO A 36 3.73 -10.34 -11.31
C PRO A 36 4.26 -10.68 -12.70
N SER A 37 3.65 -11.68 -13.32
CA SER A 37 3.94 -12.18 -14.66
C SER A 37 3.39 -11.26 -15.75
N ASP A 38 2.24 -10.64 -15.51
CA ASP A 38 1.58 -9.72 -16.44
C ASP A 38 0.95 -8.50 -15.74
N VAL A 39 0.34 -7.62 -16.55
CA VAL A 39 -0.28 -6.37 -16.07
C VAL A 39 -1.56 -6.62 -15.24
N LEU A 40 -2.27 -7.72 -15.49
CA LEU A 40 -3.48 -8.06 -14.75
C LEU A 40 -3.12 -8.56 -13.35
N GLU A 41 -2.08 -9.37 -13.25
CA GLU A 41 -1.53 -9.84 -11.98
C GLU A 41 -0.90 -8.68 -11.19
N GLU A 42 -0.14 -7.79 -11.84
CA GLU A 42 0.39 -6.60 -11.18
C GLU A 42 -0.73 -5.68 -10.65
N ARG A 43 -1.82 -5.51 -11.42
CA ARG A 43 -3.01 -4.79 -10.94
C ARG A 43 -3.62 -5.50 -9.74
N GLN A 44 -3.74 -6.82 -9.78
CA GLN A 44 -4.27 -7.59 -8.65
C GLN A 44 -3.40 -7.42 -7.41
N HIS A 45 -2.06 -7.42 -7.55
CA HIS A 45 -1.15 -7.15 -6.44
C HIS A 45 -1.40 -5.78 -5.82
N HIS A 46 -1.64 -4.74 -6.63
CA HIS A 46 -1.97 -3.41 -6.09
C HIS A 46 -3.30 -3.39 -5.33
N ILE A 47 -4.31 -4.14 -5.79
CA ILE A 47 -5.60 -4.26 -5.10
C ILE A 47 -5.42 -5.00 -3.77
N GLU A 48 -4.69 -6.11 -3.74
CA GLU A 48 -4.39 -6.84 -2.51
C GLU A 48 -3.50 -6.04 -1.55
N ALA A 49 -2.56 -5.24 -2.07
CA ALA A 49 -1.76 -4.32 -1.26
C ALA A 49 -2.65 -3.24 -0.63
N LEU A 50 -3.64 -2.70 -1.34
CA LEU A 50 -4.62 -1.76 -0.76
C LEU A 50 -5.49 -2.41 0.31
N GLU A 51 -5.84 -3.69 0.17
CA GLU A 51 -6.60 -4.42 1.19
C GLU A 51 -5.83 -4.51 2.51
N PHE A 52 -4.50 -4.63 2.50
CA PHE A 52 -3.67 -4.53 3.71
C PHE A 52 -3.89 -3.20 4.45
N HIS A 53 -3.87 -2.07 3.73
CA HIS A 53 -4.14 -0.75 4.34
C HIS A 53 -5.58 -0.63 4.84
N ARG A 54 -6.54 -1.27 4.16
CA ARG A 54 -7.94 -1.31 4.58
C ARG A 54 -8.10 -2.06 5.90
N MET A 55 -7.37 -3.17 6.08
CA MET A 55 -7.36 -3.95 7.33
C MET A 55 -6.79 -3.14 8.49
N LEU A 56 -5.69 -2.39 8.29
CA LEU A 56 -5.17 -1.48 9.31
C LEU A 56 -6.22 -0.42 9.71
N ALA A 57 -6.88 0.19 8.73
CA ALA A 57 -7.94 1.15 9.01
C ALA A 57 -9.11 0.52 9.80
N GLU A 58 -9.51 -0.71 9.44
CA GLU A 58 -10.53 -1.48 10.15
C GLU A 58 -10.13 -1.79 11.60
N PHE A 59 -8.91 -2.29 11.83
CA PHE A 59 -8.44 -2.61 13.17
C PHE A 59 -8.31 -1.38 14.06
N SER A 60 -8.09 -0.21 13.49
CA SER A 60 -8.06 1.07 14.22
C SER A 60 -9.44 1.65 14.51
N GLY A 61 -10.51 1.11 13.91
CA GLY A 61 -11.86 1.68 13.96
C GLY A 61 -12.03 2.97 13.14
N ASN A 62 -11.08 3.32 12.27
CA ASN A 62 -11.15 4.52 11.42
C ASN A 62 -11.96 4.24 10.15
N GLU A 63 -13.28 4.30 10.27
CA GLU A 63 -14.22 3.98 9.17
C GLU A 63 -14.09 4.92 7.96
N LEU A 64 -13.72 6.19 8.17
CA LEU A 64 -13.50 7.13 7.06
C LEU A 64 -12.29 6.72 6.22
N LEU A 65 -11.17 6.38 6.86
CA LEU A 65 -10.00 5.92 6.13
C LEU A 65 -10.28 4.59 5.43
N LYS A 66 -10.96 3.65 6.10
CA LYS A 66 -11.40 2.38 5.51
C LYS A 66 -12.22 2.62 4.23
N MET A 67 -13.15 3.57 4.26
CA MET A 67 -13.93 3.97 3.08
C MET A 67 -13.04 4.54 1.96
N VAL A 68 -12.09 5.43 2.28
CA VAL A 68 -11.20 6.01 1.25
C VAL A 68 -10.28 4.98 0.63
N VAL A 69 -9.74 4.03 1.40
CA VAL A 69 -8.93 2.94 0.87
C VAL A 69 -9.76 2.06 -0.06
N ARG A 70 -10.99 1.68 0.33
CA ARG A 70 -11.92 0.93 -0.53
C ARG A 70 -12.22 1.66 -1.83
N PHE A 71 -12.49 2.95 -1.77
CA PHE A 71 -12.74 3.77 -2.96
C PHE A 71 -11.51 3.80 -3.88
N THR A 72 -10.30 3.92 -3.30
CA THR A 72 -9.05 3.86 -4.06
C THR A 72 -8.88 2.51 -4.76
N ALA A 73 -9.15 1.39 -4.07
CA ALA A 73 -9.07 0.06 -4.66
C ALA A 73 -10.09 -0.14 -5.80
N GLN A 74 -11.31 0.37 -5.63
CA GLN A 74 -12.33 0.34 -6.68
C GLN A 74 -11.89 1.12 -7.92
N MET A 75 -11.28 2.30 -7.76
CA MET A 75 -10.75 3.08 -8.87
C MET A 75 -9.63 2.35 -9.63
N LEU A 76 -8.76 1.62 -8.92
CA LEU A 76 -7.68 0.82 -9.53
C LEU A 76 -8.15 -0.49 -10.16
N SER A 77 -9.39 -0.93 -9.91
CA SER A 77 -9.96 -2.08 -10.60
C SER A 77 -10.22 -1.80 -12.09
N ASP A 78 -10.41 -0.52 -12.46
CA ASP A 78 -10.48 -0.10 -13.84
C ASP A 78 -9.10 -0.20 -14.50
N LEU A 79 -8.99 -1.07 -15.51
CA LEU A 79 -7.72 -1.34 -16.19
C LEU A 79 -7.18 -0.11 -16.93
N THR A 80 -8.04 0.78 -17.42
CA THR A 80 -7.62 2.00 -18.12
C THR A 80 -6.97 2.98 -17.14
N VAL A 81 -7.60 3.16 -15.97
CA VAL A 81 -7.04 3.98 -14.88
C VAL A 81 -5.73 3.37 -14.38
N TYR A 82 -5.69 2.06 -14.17
CA TYR A 82 -4.49 1.36 -13.72
C TYR A 82 -3.31 1.57 -14.67
N ARG A 83 -3.49 1.30 -15.97
CA ARG A 83 -2.42 1.45 -16.97
C ARG A 83 -1.83 2.85 -16.99
N LYS A 84 -2.68 3.88 -16.90
CA LYS A 84 -2.23 5.28 -16.88
C LYS A 84 -1.29 5.60 -15.72
N LEU A 85 -1.47 4.94 -14.58
CA LEU A 85 -0.73 5.22 -13.35
C LEU A 85 0.50 4.32 -13.16
N TYR A 86 0.42 3.06 -13.62
CA TYR A 86 1.39 2.02 -13.25
C TYR A 86 2.14 1.40 -14.43
N GLU A 87 1.85 1.75 -15.69
CA GLU A 87 2.71 1.34 -16.81
C GLU A 87 3.81 2.39 -17.10
N PRO A 88 5.08 1.97 -17.30
CA PRO A 88 5.59 0.60 -17.27
C PRO A 88 5.78 0.04 -15.85
N ARG A 89 5.73 -1.30 -15.72
CA ARG A 89 5.84 -2.04 -14.44
C ARG A 89 7.08 -1.65 -13.65
N ASN A 90 6.97 -1.63 -12.32
CA ASN A 90 8.08 -1.32 -11.43
C ASN A 90 8.32 -2.40 -10.36
N TYR A 91 9.17 -3.36 -10.68
CA TYR A 91 9.58 -4.43 -9.76
C TYR A 91 10.28 -3.92 -8.50
N LYS A 92 10.96 -2.76 -8.56
CA LYS A 92 11.59 -2.18 -7.37
C LYS A 92 10.52 -1.70 -6.39
N LEU A 93 9.50 -0.99 -6.88
CA LEU A 93 8.38 -0.52 -6.06
C LEU A 93 7.67 -1.69 -5.38
N TRP A 94 7.31 -2.71 -6.16
CA TRP A 94 6.68 -3.94 -5.67
C TRP A 94 7.48 -4.57 -4.53
N ARG A 95 8.78 -4.81 -4.75
CA ARG A 95 9.66 -5.42 -3.74
C ARG A 95 9.76 -4.56 -2.47
N THR A 96 10.01 -3.26 -2.61
CA THR A 96 10.13 -2.35 -1.46
C THR A 96 8.81 -2.21 -0.70
N GLY A 97 7.67 -2.33 -1.40
CA GLY A 97 6.34 -2.34 -0.79
C GLY A 97 6.15 -3.52 0.15
N ILE A 98 6.45 -4.74 -0.32
CA ILE A 98 6.40 -5.96 0.49
C ILE A 98 7.36 -5.87 1.68
N GLU A 99 8.61 -5.48 1.44
CA GLU A 99 9.63 -5.36 2.51
C GLU A 99 9.16 -4.40 3.62
N SER A 100 8.54 -3.27 3.23
CA SER A 100 7.99 -2.30 4.19
C SER A 100 6.80 -2.86 4.98
N GLN A 101 5.87 -3.56 4.31
CA GLN A 101 4.68 -4.11 4.97
C GLN A 101 5.04 -5.25 5.94
N MET A 102 6.01 -6.10 5.58
CA MET A 102 6.54 -7.12 6.48
C MET A 102 7.22 -6.50 7.72
N ALA A 103 8.09 -5.51 7.50
CA ALA A 103 8.74 -4.79 8.61
C ALA A 103 7.74 -4.07 9.51
N LEU A 104 6.64 -3.55 8.93
CA LEU A 104 5.56 -2.95 9.70
C LEU A 104 4.84 -3.99 10.58
N ILE A 105 4.53 -5.18 10.06
CA ILE A 105 3.92 -6.25 10.87
C ILE A 105 4.80 -6.59 12.07
N ASP A 106 6.12 -6.64 11.89
CA ASP A 106 7.05 -6.89 12.98
C ASP A 106 7.04 -5.76 14.02
N ALA A 107 7.07 -4.49 13.58
CA ALA A 107 6.98 -3.34 14.49
C ALA A 107 5.65 -3.31 15.27
N LEU A 108 4.53 -3.64 14.61
CA LEU A 108 3.21 -3.76 15.23
C LEU A 108 3.20 -4.86 16.31
N ARG A 109 3.84 -6.00 16.04
CA ARG A 109 3.99 -7.12 16.97
C ARG A 109 4.87 -6.76 18.18
N GLU A 110 5.95 -6.03 17.94
CA GLU A 110 6.90 -5.57 18.97
C GLU A 110 6.31 -4.47 19.86
N GLY A 111 5.23 -3.81 19.43
CA GLY A 111 4.67 -2.65 20.13
C GLY A 111 5.44 -1.36 19.91
N ASP A 112 6.33 -1.32 18.91
CA ASP A 112 7.14 -0.14 18.60
C ASP A 112 6.37 0.81 17.69
N GLY A 113 5.55 1.68 18.30
CA GLY A 113 4.74 2.67 17.59
C GLY A 113 5.56 3.67 16.78
N ALA A 114 6.72 4.10 17.30
CA ALA A 114 7.59 5.05 16.61
C ALA A 114 8.15 4.45 15.32
N LYS A 115 8.64 3.20 15.38
CA LYS A 115 9.11 2.44 14.22
C LYS A 115 7.98 2.16 13.24
N ALA A 116 6.79 1.76 13.72
CA ALA A 116 5.63 1.52 12.86
C ALA A 116 5.24 2.79 12.07
N ARG A 117 5.22 3.95 12.74
CA ARG A 117 4.98 5.25 12.10
C ARG A 117 6.02 5.58 11.05
N GLN A 118 7.29 5.38 11.37
CA GLN A 118 8.39 5.66 10.45
C GLN A 118 8.28 4.80 9.18
N ILE A 119 8.13 3.48 9.35
CA ILE A 119 8.02 2.55 8.22
C ILE A 119 6.84 2.92 7.32
N MET A 120 5.66 3.18 7.90
CA MET A 120 4.48 3.55 7.10
C MET A 120 4.66 4.92 6.41
N THR A 121 5.36 5.86 7.04
CA THR A 121 5.67 7.17 6.42
C THR A 121 6.55 6.99 5.18
N GLU A 122 7.66 6.26 5.33
CA GLU A 122 8.61 6.01 4.25
C GLU A 122 7.95 5.23 3.10
N HIS A 123 7.17 4.19 3.43
CA HIS A 123 6.40 3.41 2.47
C HIS A 123 5.46 4.28 1.63
N MET A 124 4.63 5.10 2.29
CA MET A 124 3.65 5.93 1.62
C MET A 124 4.30 7.05 0.79
N GLN A 125 5.42 7.60 1.25
CA GLN A 125 6.20 8.59 0.49
C GLN A 125 6.85 7.98 -0.75
N ALA A 126 7.42 6.77 -0.65
CA ALA A 126 8.00 6.07 -1.78
C ALA A 126 6.95 5.76 -2.86
N ALA A 127 5.75 5.32 -2.46
CA ALA A 127 4.64 5.09 -3.37
C ALA A 127 4.16 6.38 -4.06
N MET A 128 4.08 7.49 -3.31
CA MET A 128 3.70 8.80 -3.86
C MET A 128 4.71 9.33 -4.88
N ALA A 129 6.00 9.31 -4.53
CA ALA A 129 7.07 9.76 -5.43
C ALA A 129 7.10 8.95 -6.73
N PHE A 130 6.78 7.65 -6.66
CA PHE A 130 6.61 6.83 -7.85
C PHE A 130 5.44 7.30 -8.71
N MET A 131 4.24 7.49 -8.14
CA MET A 131 3.07 7.94 -8.91
C MET A 131 3.32 9.30 -9.57
N GLU A 132 3.96 10.24 -8.87
CA GLU A 132 4.33 11.55 -9.42
C GLU A 132 5.31 11.43 -10.60
N SER A 133 6.30 10.52 -10.50
CA SER A 133 7.25 10.29 -11.59
C SER A 133 6.57 9.72 -12.84
N GLN A 134 5.60 8.82 -12.66
CA GLN A 134 4.82 8.24 -13.75
C GLN A 134 3.94 9.28 -14.43
N GLU A 135 3.27 10.14 -13.65
CA GLU A 135 2.46 11.23 -14.19
C GLU A 135 3.30 12.24 -15.00
N ALA A 136 4.50 12.56 -14.49
CA ALA A 136 5.44 13.44 -15.20
C ALA A 136 5.91 12.83 -16.53
N GLU A 137 6.19 11.52 -16.57
CA GLU A 137 6.54 10.81 -17.80
C GLU A 137 5.39 10.80 -18.82
N MET A 138 4.17 10.49 -18.37
CA MET A 138 2.99 10.47 -19.22
C MET A 138 2.72 11.84 -19.84
N SER A 139 2.75 12.89 -19.01
CA SER A 139 2.61 14.29 -19.46
C SER A 139 3.66 14.66 -20.52
N ARG A 140 4.92 14.23 -20.35
CA ARG A 140 5.99 14.46 -21.34
C ARG A 140 5.77 13.71 -22.65
N ARG A 141 5.18 12.51 -22.64
CA ARG A 141 4.84 11.76 -23.86
C ARG A 141 3.71 12.46 -24.63
N PHE A 142 2.70 12.99 -23.92
CA PHE A 142 1.62 13.76 -24.55
C PHE A 142 2.08 15.07 -25.18
N MET A 143 3.06 15.77 -24.61
CA MET A 143 3.61 17.01 -25.20
C MET A 143 4.53 16.78 -26.40
N LYS A 144 4.91 15.52 -26.68
CA LYS A 144 5.83 15.15 -27.78
C LYS A 144 5.15 14.43 -28.94
N GLY A 145 3.85 14.16 -28.86
CA GLY A 145 3.02 13.57 -29.93
C GLY A 145 2.08 14.61 -30.51
#